data_AF-A0A940LVQ5-F1
#
_entry.id   AF-A0A940LVQ5-F1
#
_cell.length_a   1.000
_cell.length_b   1.000
_cell.length_c   1.000
_cell.angle_alpha   90.00
_cell.angle_beta   90.00
_cell.angle_gamma   90.00
#
_symmetry.space_group_name_H-M   'P 1'
#
loop_
_entity.id
_entity.type
_entity.pdbx_description
1 polymer ?
#
loop_
_entity_poly.entity_id
_entity_poly.type
_entity_poly.pdbx_seq_one_letter_code
_entity_poly.pdbx_strand_id
1 'polypeptide(L)'
;MAIFLALYMGSDTPVDPSAMDPTEIERGMAAWSQWMTDHAESVLVTGGPLGKTKKTGKDGVTDIRNRVAGYVVVEADTHEEAAKMFENHP
;
A
#
# COMPACT_ATOMS: atom_id res chain seq x y z
N MET A 1 12.73 9.53 -15.64
CA MET A 1 11.99 9.41 -14.39
C MET A 1 10.50 9.70 -14.57
N ALA A 2 9.67 8.80 -14.07
CA ALA A 2 8.22 8.88 -14.00
C ALA A 2 7.76 8.53 -12.58
N ILE A 3 6.56 9.01 -12.22
CA ILE A 3 5.96 8.78 -10.91
C ILE A 3 4.99 7.60 -11.00
N PHE A 4 5.12 6.65 -10.09
CA PHE A 4 4.29 5.44 -10.02
C PHE A 4 3.58 5.34 -8.68
N LEU A 5 2.32 4.93 -8.74
CA LEU A 5 1.49 4.64 -7.56
C LEU A 5 1.44 3.13 -7.34
N ALA A 6 2.04 2.67 -6.26
CA ALA A 6 1.89 1.29 -5.80
C ALA A 6 0.73 1.22 -4.80
N LEU A 7 -0.12 0.21 -4.96
CA LEU A 7 -1.27 -0.04 -4.11
C LEU A 7 -1.04 -1.32 -3.31
N TYR A 8 -1.11 -1.24 -2.00
CA TYR A 8 -1.10 -2.42 -1.14
C TYR A 8 -2.50 -3.05 -1.17
N MET A 9 -2.56 -4.32 -1.55
CA MET A 9 -3.80 -5.02 -1.81
C MET A 9 -4.12 -6.00 -0.67
N GLY A 10 -5.28 -5.85 -0.05
CA GLY A 10 -5.84 -6.81 0.89
C GLY A 10 -6.50 -8.01 0.21
N SER A 11 -7.04 -8.89 1.05
CA SER A 11 -7.82 -10.06 0.67
C SER A 11 -9.26 -9.71 0.29
N ASP A 12 -9.94 -10.63 -0.40
CA ASP A 12 -11.35 -10.47 -0.76
C ASP A 12 -12.26 -10.47 0.49
N THR A 13 -11.89 -11.25 1.51
CA THR A 13 -12.59 -11.33 2.81
C THR A 13 -12.01 -10.34 3.81
N PRO A 14 -12.83 -9.49 4.47
CA PRO A 14 -12.29 -8.57 5.46
C PRO A 14 -11.69 -9.34 6.64
N VAL A 15 -10.48 -8.96 7.01
CA VAL A 15 -9.83 -9.40 8.23
C VAL A 15 -10.18 -8.41 9.33
N ASP A 16 -10.59 -8.91 10.49
CA ASP A 16 -10.72 -8.08 11.69
C ASP A 16 -9.30 -7.83 12.24
N PRO A 17 -8.82 -6.58 12.29
CA PRO A 17 -7.49 -6.28 12.79
C PRO A 17 -7.26 -6.75 14.24
N SER A 18 -8.32 -6.86 15.05
CA SER A 18 -8.23 -7.36 16.42
C SER A 18 -8.00 -8.87 16.51
N ALA A 19 -8.23 -9.60 15.41
CA ALA A 19 -7.99 -11.03 15.32
C ALA A 19 -6.59 -11.38 14.78
N MET A 20 -5.78 -10.37 14.42
CA MET A 20 -4.42 -10.57 13.92
C MET A 20 -3.43 -10.78 15.07
N ASP A 21 -2.44 -11.65 14.87
CA ASP A 21 -1.37 -11.87 15.86
C ASP A 21 -0.47 -10.62 15.94
N PRO A 22 -0.34 -9.99 17.13
CA PRO A 22 0.51 -8.82 17.31
C PRO A 22 1.97 -9.03 16.87
N THR A 23 2.48 -10.26 17.03
CA THR A 23 3.86 -10.60 16.64
C THR A 23 4.05 -10.65 15.12
N GLU A 24 3.01 -11.05 14.38
CA GLU A 24 3.01 -11.00 12.92
C GLU A 24 2.90 -9.56 12.42
N ILE A 25 2.07 -8.74 13.07
CA ILE A 25 1.96 -7.30 12.77
C ILE A 25 3.33 -6.62 12.95
N GLU A 26 3.98 -6.85 14.10
CA GLU A 26 5.27 -6.24 14.40
C GLU A 26 6.34 -6.66 13.38
N ARG A 27 6.39 -7.96 13.03
CA ARG A 27 7.31 -8.47 12.00
C ARG A 27 7.06 -7.82 10.64
N GLY A 28 5.80 -7.71 10.22
CA GLY A 28 5.42 -7.06 8.97
C GLY A 28 5.80 -5.58 8.95
N MET A 29 5.55 -4.85 10.04
CA MET A 29 5.94 -3.44 10.17
C MET A 29 7.46 -3.24 10.16
N ALA A 30 8.23 -4.13 10.78
CA ALA A 30 9.68 -4.07 10.76
C ALA A 30 10.23 -4.32 9.35
N ALA A 31 9.74 -5.35 8.66
CA ALA A 31 10.14 -5.65 7.29
C ALA A 31 9.76 -4.51 6.31
N TRP A 32 8.56 -3.94 6.47
CA TRP A 32 8.12 -2.78 5.69
C TRP A 32 9.00 -1.56 5.95
N SER A 33 9.39 -1.32 7.22
CA SER A 33 10.29 -0.21 7.58
C SER A 33 11.69 -0.40 6.98
N GLN A 34 12.17 -1.63 6.89
CA GLN A 34 13.42 -1.95 6.20
C GLN A 34 13.30 -1.64 4.70
N TRP A 35 12.23 -2.09 4.04
CA TRP A 35 11.97 -1.79 2.63
C TRP A 35 11.93 -0.27 2.36
N MET A 36 11.26 0.49 3.22
CA MET A 36 11.22 1.95 3.15
C MET A 36 12.61 2.59 3.28
N THR A 37 13.50 1.99 4.07
CA THR A 37 14.88 2.46 4.23
C THR A 37 15.71 2.13 3.00
N ASP A 38 15.59 0.91 2.48
CA ASP A 38 16.34 0.43 1.30
C ASP A 38 15.98 1.21 0.03
N HIS A 39 14.73 1.69 -0.07
CA HIS A 39 14.21 2.42 -1.23
C HIS A 39 13.97 3.92 -0.97
N ALA A 40 14.55 4.48 0.11
CA ALA A 40 14.27 5.85 0.55
C ALA A 40 14.47 6.91 -0.55
N GLU A 41 15.46 6.74 -1.43
CA GLU A 41 15.74 7.66 -2.54
C GLU A 41 14.66 7.66 -3.61
N SER A 42 13.94 6.54 -3.78
CA SER A 42 12.88 6.40 -4.78
C SER A 42 11.49 6.72 -4.22
N VAL A 43 11.32 6.86 -2.90
CA VAL A 43 10.00 7.13 -2.29
C VAL A 43 9.71 8.63 -2.28
N LEU A 44 8.71 9.04 -3.06
CA LEU A 44 8.22 10.42 -3.11
C LEU A 44 7.14 10.70 -2.07
N VAL A 45 6.28 9.71 -1.81
CA VAL A 45 5.24 9.78 -0.78
C VAL A 45 5.21 8.46 -0.04
N THR A 46 5.58 8.49 1.25
CA THR A 46 5.54 7.32 2.14
C THR A 46 4.16 6.64 2.15
N GLY A 47 3.09 7.43 1.99
CA GLY A 47 1.73 6.94 1.96
C GLY A 47 1.32 6.31 3.29
N GLY A 48 0.58 5.20 3.24
CA GLY A 48 0.09 4.50 4.43
C GLY A 48 -1.27 3.82 4.24
N PRO A 49 -1.87 3.32 5.34
CA PRO A 49 -3.15 2.62 5.27
C PRO A 49 -4.29 3.55 4.83
N LEU A 50 -5.23 3.00 4.08
CA LEU A 50 -6.41 3.72 3.59
C LEU A 50 -7.65 3.40 4.44
N GLY A 51 -8.51 4.40 4.61
CA GLY A 51 -9.81 4.26 5.26
C GLY A 51 -10.88 3.65 4.35
N LYS A 52 -12.13 3.63 4.85
CA LYS A 52 -13.29 3.12 4.10
C LYS A 52 -13.43 3.82 2.74
N THR A 53 -13.57 3.03 1.68
CA THR A 53 -13.71 3.55 0.33
C THR A 53 -15.07 4.23 0.14
N LYS A 54 -15.06 5.41 -0.48
CA LYS A 54 -16.26 6.12 -0.92
C LYS A 54 -16.28 6.21 -2.44
N LYS A 55 -17.45 6.04 -3.04
CA LYS A 55 -17.72 6.36 -4.45
C LYS A 55 -18.44 7.69 -4.50
N THR A 56 -17.96 8.61 -5.32
CA THR A 56 -18.62 9.90 -5.57
C THR A 56 -19.16 9.93 -7.01
N GLY A 57 -20.33 10.54 -7.20
CA GLY A 57 -20.96 10.66 -8.51
C GLY A 57 -22.13 11.62 -8.52
N LYS A 58 -22.85 11.70 -9.64
CA LYS A 58 -24.03 12.57 -9.78
C LYS A 58 -25.12 12.28 -8.74
N ASP A 59 -25.20 11.03 -8.29
CA ASP A 59 -26.19 10.55 -7.31
C ASP A 59 -25.73 10.71 -5.85
N GLY A 60 -24.59 11.36 -5.61
CA GLY A 60 -24.05 11.63 -4.28
C GLY A 60 -22.82 10.79 -3.92
N VAL A 61 -22.62 10.60 -2.61
CA VAL A 61 -21.47 9.87 -2.03
C VAL A 61 -21.99 8.61 -1.35
N THR A 62 -21.43 7.45 -1.72
CA THR A 62 -21.83 6.16 -1.17
C THR A 62 -20.62 5.34 -0.73
N ASP A 63 -20.85 4.47 0.26
CA ASP A 63 -19.83 3.57 0.75
C ASP A 63 -19.69 2.39 -0.21
N ILE A 64 -18.45 2.09 -0.59
CA ILE A 64 -18.13 0.92 -1.39
C ILE A 64 -17.00 0.14 -0.72
N ARG A 65 -16.75 -1.06 -1.23
CA ARG A 65 -15.60 -1.88 -0.86
C ARG A 65 -14.68 -2.05 -2.06
N ASN A 66 -13.38 -1.96 -1.84
CA ASN A 66 -12.36 -2.45 -2.75
C ASN A 66 -11.28 -3.20 -1.94
N ARG A 67 -10.22 -3.62 -2.61
CA ARG A 67 -9.09 -4.33 -2.00
C ARG A 67 -7.92 -3.43 -1.62
N VAL A 68 -8.00 -2.13 -1.85
CA VAL A 68 -6.87 -1.24 -1.64
C VAL A 68 -6.77 -0.93 -0.14
N ALA A 69 -5.73 -1.46 0.50
CA ALA A 69 -5.48 -1.35 1.93
C ALA A 69 -4.51 -0.20 2.25
N GLY A 70 -3.67 0.19 1.31
CA GLY A 70 -2.69 1.26 1.47
C GLY A 70 -2.06 1.67 0.14
N TYR A 71 -1.18 2.65 0.17
CA TYR A 71 -0.41 3.06 -1.00
C TYR A 71 0.97 3.61 -0.63
N VAL A 72 1.85 3.69 -1.62
CA VAL A 72 3.11 4.44 -1.62
C VAL A 72 3.32 5.01 -3.03
N VAL A 73 3.99 6.16 -3.12
CA VAL A 73 4.36 6.76 -4.42
C VAL A 73 5.86 6.72 -4.56
N VAL A 74 6.32 6.14 -5.68
CA VAL A 74 7.75 6.01 -6.00
C VAL A 74 8.06 6.68 -7.33
N GLU A 75 9.33 7.03 -7.54
CA GLU A 75 9.87 7.41 -8.83
C GLU A 75 10.87 6.37 -9.35
N ALA A 76 10.84 6.14 -10.65
CA ALA A 76 11.78 5.27 -11.35
C ALA A 76 11.87 5.72 -12.82
N ASP A 77 12.88 5.24 -13.57
CA ASP A 77 12.99 5.57 -15.00
C ASP A 77 11.98 4.80 -15.85
N THR A 78 11.63 3.59 -15.44
CA THR A 78 10.64 2.74 -16.11
C THR A 78 9.67 2.09 -15.13
N HIS A 79 8.53 1.64 -15.65
CA HIS A 79 7.55 0.91 -14.84
C HIS A 79 8.10 -0.45 -14.35
N GLU A 80 8.95 -1.09 -15.15
CA GLU A 80 9.60 -2.35 -14.79
C GLU A 80 10.53 -2.17 -13.58
N GLU A 81 11.31 -1.10 -13.53
CA GLU A 81 12.17 -0.79 -12.39
C GLU A 81 11.35 -0.46 -11.14
N ALA A 82 10.26 0.32 -11.28
CA ALA A 82 9.34 0.57 -10.18
C ALA A 82 8.74 -0.74 -9.63
N ALA A 83 8.36 -1.69 -10.50
CA ALA A 83 7.83 -2.98 -10.09
C ALA A 83 8.88 -3.84 -9.37
N LYS A 84 10.14 -3.84 -9.86
CA LYS A 84 11.24 -4.60 -9.25
C LYS A 84 11.58 -4.17 -7.83
N MET A 85 11.34 -2.92 -7.46
CA MET A 85 11.46 -2.47 -6.07
C MET A 85 10.60 -3.31 -5.11
N PHE A 86 9.49 -3.88 -5.58
CA PHE A 86 8.55 -4.65 -4.77
C PHE A 86 8.76 -6.17 -4.86
N GLU A 87 9.80 -6.66 -5.54
CA GLU A 87 10.14 -8.08 -5.52
C GLU A 87 10.46 -8.53 -4.08
N ASN A 88 9.75 -9.54 -3.59
CA ASN A 88 9.83 -10.05 -2.21
C ASN A 88 9.42 -9.02 -1.13
N HIS A 89 8.62 -8.00 -1.49
CA HIS A 89 8.03 -7.10 -0.50
C HIS A 89 7.24 -7.91 0.56
N PRO A 90 7.38 -7.56 1.86
CA PRO A 90 6.72 -8.27 2.97
C PRO A 90 5.19 -8.16 2.95
#